data_AF-A0A7Y7YDT4-F1
#
_entry.id   AF-A0A7Y7YDT4-F1
#
_cell.length_a   1.000
_cell.length_b   1.000
_cell.length_c   1.000
_cell.angle_alpha   90.00
_cell.angle_beta   90.00
_cell.angle_gamma   90.00
#
_symmetry.space_group_name_H-M   'P 1'
#
loop_
_entity.id
_entity.type
_entity.pdbx_description
1 polymer ?
#
loop_
_entity_poly.entity_id
_entity_poly.type
_entity_poly.pdbx_seq_one_letter_code
_entity_poly.pdbx_strand_id
1 'polypeptide(L)'
;MKSGLTDRPAAKEPATPAAGRPRSSDATEAVRKAALALAHEGGIAQATVERIAQRSGVAKTTIYRRWPSAGAILMDAFLAEISPFIEYVEEPTISATFRRAVEELIRALEGSRGRLLRHLLAAAQLDEQLRRAFWENWIEPRRVQGQALLIRARERGELEPGINLEVLMDMLFGAVYYRLMIPYAALDAAFADQLIEQVFANTARRCSPTSVEIDLP
;
A
#
# COMPACT_ATOMS: atom_id res chain seq x y z
N MET A 1 52.46 9.63 57.37
CA MET A 1 51.74 9.90 56.11
C MET A 1 51.86 8.70 55.20
N LYS A 2 50.72 8.25 54.65
CA LYS A 2 50.49 7.21 53.63
C LYS A 2 50.46 5.75 54.12
N SER A 3 49.27 5.41 54.63
CA SER A 3 48.68 4.08 54.73
C SER A 3 48.58 3.43 53.35
N GLY A 4 49.13 2.23 53.19
CA GLY A 4 49.00 1.38 52.00
C GLY A 4 47.67 0.64 52.05
N LEU A 5 46.69 1.13 51.31
CA LEU A 5 45.40 0.51 51.11
C LEU A 5 45.55 -0.61 50.06
N THR A 6 45.41 -1.85 50.52
CA THR A 6 45.30 -3.05 49.70
C THR A 6 44.01 -3.00 48.87
N ASP A 7 44.17 -2.91 47.55
CA ASP A 7 43.08 -2.89 46.58
C ASP A 7 42.52 -4.32 46.40
N ARG A 8 41.27 -4.53 46.80
CA ARG A 8 40.50 -5.77 46.56
C ARG A 8 39.92 -5.69 45.15
N PRO A 9 40.03 -6.73 44.30
CA PRO A 9 39.36 -6.71 43.02
C PRO A 9 37.84 -6.70 43.23
N ALA A 10 37.18 -5.69 42.67
CA ALA A 10 35.74 -5.55 42.68
C ALA A 10 35.08 -6.76 42.00
N ALA A 11 34.06 -7.29 42.66
CA ALA A 11 33.22 -8.36 42.15
C ALA A 11 32.51 -7.93 40.86
N LYS A 12 32.52 -8.79 39.86
CA LYS A 12 31.83 -8.60 38.58
C LYS A 12 30.32 -8.75 38.83
N GLU A 13 29.60 -7.64 38.85
CA GLU A 13 28.13 -7.65 38.87
C GLU A 13 27.58 -8.31 37.59
N PRO A 14 26.53 -9.15 37.69
CA PRO A 14 25.92 -9.77 36.53
C PRO A 14 25.17 -8.71 35.71
N ALA A 15 25.55 -8.57 34.44
CA ALA A 15 24.85 -7.73 33.48
C ALA A 15 23.38 -8.17 33.34
N THR A 16 22.47 -7.21 33.50
CA THR A 16 21.03 -7.36 33.34
C THR A 16 20.71 -7.77 31.89
N PRO A 17 19.81 -8.74 31.63
CA PRO A 17 19.45 -9.09 30.27
C PRO A 17 18.64 -7.95 29.63
N ALA A 18 19.21 -7.31 28.62
CA ALA A 18 18.53 -6.30 27.82
C ALA A 18 17.39 -6.91 26.99
N ALA A 19 16.21 -6.30 27.13
CA ALA A 19 15.00 -6.30 26.30
C ALA A 19 14.90 -7.29 25.11
N GLY A 20 13.93 -8.20 25.19
CA GLY A 20 13.65 -9.28 24.22
C GLY A 20 13.09 -8.88 22.84
N ARG A 21 13.67 -7.94 22.10
CA ARG A 21 13.29 -7.69 20.69
C ARG A 21 14.48 -7.46 19.73
N PRO A 22 15.23 -8.54 19.41
CA PRO A 22 15.81 -8.70 18.06
C PRO A 22 15.31 -9.96 17.33
N ARG A 23 15.12 -11.08 18.04
CA ARG A 23 14.74 -12.38 17.43
C ARG A 23 13.40 -12.37 16.68
N SER A 24 12.50 -11.48 17.08
CA SER A 24 11.12 -11.46 16.57
C SER A 24 10.99 -10.66 15.27
N SER A 25 11.83 -9.64 15.04
CA SER A 25 11.93 -8.94 13.75
C SER A 25 12.63 -9.82 12.72
N ASP A 26 13.71 -10.49 13.12
CA ASP A 26 14.48 -11.35 12.21
C ASP A 26 13.65 -12.52 11.69
N ALA A 27 12.85 -13.16 12.57
CA ALA A 27 11.93 -14.21 12.17
C ALA A 27 10.82 -13.71 11.23
N THR A 28 10.39 -12.45 11.39
CA THR A 28 9.35 -11.86 10.52
C THR A 28 9.89 -11.67 9.12
N GLU A 29 11.07 -11.08 9.04
CA GLU A 29 11.72 -10.80 7.78
C GLU A 29 12.11 -12.10 7.05
N ALA A 30 12.58 -13.11 7.78
CA ALA A 30 12.86 -14.44 7.22
C ALA A 30 11.60 -15.08 6.60
N VAL A 31 10.45 -14.98 7.27
CA VAL A 31 9.17 -15.48 6.76
C VAL A 31 8.72 -14.72 5.51
N ARG A 32 8.78 -13.39 5.52
CA ARG A 32 8.44 -12.55 4.36
C ARG A 32 9.31 -12.87 3.15
N LYS A 33 10.63 -12.90 3.34
CA LYS A 33 11.59 -13.24 2.26
C LYS A 33 11.35 -14.64 1.70
N ALA A 34 11.09 -15.62 2.56
CA ALA A 34 10.78 -16.98 2.11
C ALA A 34 9.49 -17.04 1.29
N ALA A 35 8.44 -16.33 1.72
CA ALA A 35 7.16 -16.29 1.01
C ALA A 35 7.29 -15.62 -0.37
N LEU A 36 7.96 -14.47 -0.44
CA LEU A 36 8.20 -13.75 -1.70
C LEU A 36 9.02 -14.60 -2.68
N ALA A 37 10.09 -15.24 -2.20
CA ALA A 37 10.92 -16.09 -3.05
C ALA A 37 10.13 -17.28 -3.62
N LEU A 38 9.30 -17.94 -2.80
CA LEU A 38 8.42 -19.02 -3.26
C LEU A 38 7.39 -18.52 -4.29
N ALA A 39 6.80 -17.35 -4.05
CA ALA A 39 5.84 -16.73 -4.97
C ALA A 39 6.49 -16.35 -6.31
N HIS A 40 7.75 -15.91 -6.31
CA HIS A 40 8.51 -15.60 -7.53
C HIS A 40 8.95 -16.83 -8.31
N GLU A 41 9.29 -17.93 -7.64
CA GLU A 41 9.77 -19.16 -8.28
C GLU A 41 8.67 -19.96 -9.01
N GLY A 42 7.45 -19.98 -8.47
CA GLY A 42 6.37 -20.79 -9.07
C GLY A 42 4.95 -20.31 -8.78
N GLY A 43 4.79 -19.03 -8.44
CA GLY A 43 3.49 -18.43 -8.17
C GLY A 43 3.00 -18.63 -6.74
N ILE A 44 1.90 -17.95 -6.40
CA ILE A 44 1.34 -17.91 -5.03
C ILE A 44 1.01 -19.29 -4.48
N ALA A 45 0.57 -20.23 -5.33
CA ALA A 45 0.25 -21.60 -4.91
C ALA A 45 1.46 -22.33 -4.28
N GLN A 46 2.70 -21.94 -4.60
CA GLN A 46 3.90 -22.54 -4.03
C GLN A 46 4.28 -21.97 -2.66
N ALA A 47 3.70 -20.84 -2.27
CA ALA A 47 3.99 -20.17 -1.00
C ALA A 47 3.09 -20.73 0.13
N THR A 48 3.03 -22.05 0.30
CA THR A 48 2.28 -22.66 1.41
C THR A 48 2.98 -22.42 2.75
N VAL A 49 2.23 -22.43 3.86
CA VAL A 49 2.80 -22.23 5.20
C VAL A 49 3.88 -23.29 5.51
N GLU A 50 3.68 -24.52 5.03
CA GLU A 50 4.65 -25.62 5.07
C GLU A 50 5.99 -25.22 4.43
N ARG A 51 5.94 -24.78 3.18
CA ARG A 51 7.13 -24.43 2.40
C ARG A 51 7.79 -23.16 2.92
N ILE A 52 6.99 -22.19 3.36
CA ILE A 52 7.49 -20.97 4.00
C ILE A 52 8.22 -21.31 5.30
N ALA A 53 7.64 -22.16 6.16
CA ALA A 53 8.28 -22.59 7.40
C ALA A 53 9.60 -23.32 7.13
N GLN A 54 9.60 -24.24 6.17
CA GLN A 54 10.80 -24.98 5.77
C GLN A 54 11.90 -24.05 5.26
N ARG A 55 11.56 -23.08 4.41
CA ARG A 55 12.53 -22.17 3.79
C ARG A 55 13.01 -21.07 4.73
N SER A 56 12.14 -20.55 5.60
CA SER A 56 12.49 -19.51 6.58
C SER A 56 13.19 -20.06 7.82
N GLY A 57 13.07 -21.36 8.09
CA GLY A 57 13.53 -21.97 9.34
C GLY A 57 12.67 -21.60 10.56
N VAL A 58 11.54 -20.91 10.37
CA VAL A 58 10.65 -20.48 11.45
C VAL A 58 9.57 -21.53 11.67
N ALA A 59 9.38 -21.94 12.93
CA ALA A 59 8.38 -22.92 13.30
C ALA A 59 6.95 -22.45 12.95
N LYS A 60 6.11 -23.36 12.43
CA LYS A 60 4.72 -23.05 12.04
C LYS A 60 3.90 -22.41 13.16
N THR A 61 4.10 -22.82 14.41
CA THR A 61 3.43 -22.22 15.58
C THR A 61 3.74 -20.73 15.75
N THR A 62 4.97 -20.31 15.39
CA THR A 62 5.38 -18.91 15.40
C THR A 62 4.78 -18.14 14.23
N ILE A 63 4.64 -18.79 13.06
CA ILE A 63 4.00 -18.21 11.86
C ILE A 63 2.50 -18.00 12.11
N TYR A 64 1.77 -19.03 12.51
CA TYR A 64 0.31 -18.96 12.74
C TYR A 64 -0.09 -17.95 13.82
N ARG A 65 0.80 -17.67 14.79
CA ARG A 65 0.56 -16.64 15.80
C ARG A 65 0.46 -15.22 15.19
N ARG A 66 1.09 -15.00 14.03
CA ARG A 66 1.14 -13.68 13.36
C ARG A 66 0.31 -13.62 12.09
N TRP A 67 0.29 -14.70 11.32
CA TRP A 67 -0.42 -14.76 10.05
C TRP A 67 -1.39 -15.94 10.06
N PRO A 68 -2.70 -15.71 9.86
CA PRO A 68 -3.69 -16.79 9.85
C PRO A 68 -3.58 -17.68 8.60
N SER A 69 -2.97 -17.19 7.52
CA SER A 69 -2.85 -17.91 6.25
C SER A 69 -1.58 -17.54 5.48
N ALA A 70 -1.22 -18.35 4.48
CA ALA A 70 -0.17 -18.03 3.51
C ALA A 70 -0.42 -16.72 2.76
N GLY A 71 -1.68 -16.46 2.39
CA GLY A 71 -2.09 -15.20 1.76
C GLY A 71 -1.80 -14.00 2.65
N ALA A 72 -2.08 -14.10 3.95
CA ALA A 72 -1.77 -13.03 4.90
C ALA A 72 -0.26 -12.78 5.02
N ILE A 73 0.58 -13.82 4.92
CA ILE A 73 2.05 -13.67 4.89
C ILE A 73 2.49 -12.91 3.63
N LEU A 74 1.98 -13.31 2.45
CA LEU A 74 2.34 -12.66 1.20
C LEU A 74 1.85 -11.21 1.14
N MET A 75 0.67 -10.93 1.67
CA MET A 75 0.15 -9.57 1.77
C MET A 75 1.03 -8.70 2.66
N ASP A 76 1.41 -9.21 3.84
CA ASP A 76 2.31 -8.51 4.75
C ASP A 76 3.71 -8.31 4.13
N ALA A 77 4.23 -9.30 3.39
CA ALA A 77 5.49 -9.17 2.67
C ALA A 77 5.41 -8.13 1.55
N PHE A 78 4.32 -8.13 0.77
CA PHE A 78 4.05 -7.13 -0.26
C PHE A 78 3.97 -5.71 0.31
N LEU A 79 3.26 -5.53 1.42
CA LEU A 79 3.14 -4.25 2.11
C LEU A 79 4.49 -3.74 2.62
N ALA A 80 5.34 -4.63 3.10
CA ALA A 80 6.69 -4.29 3.52
C ALA A 80 7.59 -3.83 2.37
N GLU A 81 7.41 -4.36 1.15
CA GLU A 81 8.17 -3.93 -0.02
C GLU A 81 7.70 -2.59 -0.61
N ILE A 82 6.44 -2.24 -0.41
CA ILE A 82 5.79 -1.09 -1.07
C ILE A 82 5.50 0.08 -0.12
N SER A 83 5.64 -0.09 1.19
CA SER A 83 5.65 1.00 2.16
C SER A 83 7.08 1.59 2.24
N PRO A 84 7.27 2.92 2.22
CA PRO A 84 6.29 4.00 2.34
C PRO A 84 5.88 4.64 1.00
N PHE A 85 6.04 3.95 -0.15
CA PHE A 85 5.95 4.58 -1.48
C PHE A 85 4.58 5.16 -1.87
N ILE A 86 3.53 4.99 -1.05
CA ILE A 86 2.15 5.35 -1.42
C ILE A 86 1.46 6.02 -0.24
N GLU A 87 1.69 7.33 -0.13
CA GLU A 87 0.94 8.26 0.71
C GLU A 87 0.51 9.44 -0.17
N TYR A 88 -0.66 10.03 0.11
CA TYR A 88 -1.03 11.25 -0.61
C TYR A 88 -0.18 12.42 -0.12
N VAL A 89 0.54 13.05 -1.04
CA VAL A 89 1.19 14.34 -0.81
C VAL A 89 0.31 15.43 -1.40
N GLU A 90 -0.17 16.35 -0.56
CA GLU A 90 -1.04 17.44 -1.01
C GLU A 90 -0.27 18.37 -1.97
N GLU A 91 -0.87 18.58 -3.14
CA GLU A 91 -0.42 19.53 -4.16
C GLU A 91 -1.41 20.70 -4.23
N PRO A 92 -1.10 21.81 -4.93
CA PRO A 92 -1.95 23.02 -4.97
C PRO A 92 -3.40 22.81 -5.44
N THR A 93 -3.67 21.71 -6.16
CA THR A 93 -5.03 21.31 -6.55
C THR A 93 -5.26 19.83 -6.23
N ILE A 94 -6.53 19.47 -6.07
CA ILE A 94 -6.92 18.07 -5.87
C ILE A 94 -6.56 17.20 -7.07
N SER A 95 -6.68 17.73 -8.30
CA SER A 95 -6.29 17.04 -9.52
C SER A 95 -4.78 16.73 -9.53
N ALA A 96 -3.94 17.70 -9.15
CA ALA A 96 -2.49 17.48 -9.05
C ALA A 96 -2.13 16.47 -7.94
N THR A 97 -2.83 16.51 -6.80
CA THR A 97 -2.64 15.57 -5.70
C THR A 97 -2.92 14.14 -6.16
N PHE A 98 -4.03 13.91 -6.87
CA PHE A 98 -4.37 12.58 -7.39
C PHE A 98 -3.49 12.16 -8.56
N ARG A 99 -3.01 13.10 -9.39
CA ARG A 99 -2.02 12.80 -10.44
C ARG A 99 -0.76 12.18 -9.86
N ARG A 100 -0.18 12.87 -8.88
CA ARG A 100 1.00 12.37 -8.17
C ARG A 100 0.74 10.99 -7.54
N ALA A 101 -0.40 10.82 -6.87
CA ALA A 101 -0.74 9.54 -6.24
C ALA A 101 -0.88 8.40 -7.26
N VAL A 102 -1.48 8.64 -8.43
CA VAL A 102 -1.58 7.65 -9.51
C VAL A 102 -0.21 7.33 -10.11
N GLU A 103 0.64 8.34 -10.36
CA GLU A 103 2.00 8.13 -10.86
C GLU A 103 2.89 7.37 -9.88
N GLU A 104 2.81 7.69 -8.59
CA GLU A 104 3.53 6.97 -7.53
C GLU A 104 3.04 5.52 -7.42
N LEU A 105 1.73 5.28 -7.52
CA LEU A 105 1.19 3.93 -7.58
C LEU A 105 1.72 3.16 -8.80
N ILE A 106 1.68 3.76 -9.99
CA ILE A 106 2.18 3.11 -11.22
C ILE A 106 3.66 2.73 -11.06
N ARG A 107 4.50 3.67 -10.60
CA ARG A 107 5.93 3.43 -10.33
C ARG A 107 6.15 2.33 -9.29
N ALA A 108 5.37 2.35 -8.21
CA ALA A 108 5.45 1.34 -7.16
C ALA A 108 5.07 -0.07 -7.65
N LEU A 109 4.27 -0.17 -8.72
CA LEU A 109 3.82 -1.42 -9.33
C LEU A 109 4.67 -1.86 -10.52
N GLU A 110 5.79 -1.21 -10.81
CA GLU A 110 6.71 -1.67 -11.84
C GLU A 110 7.35 -3.04 -11.50
N GLY A 111 7.69 -3.80 -12.54
CA GLY A 111 8.48 -5.03 -12.39
C GLY A 111 7.80 -6.14 -11.59
N SER A 112 8.53 -6.68 -10.59
CA SER A 112 8.09 -7.82 -9.77
C SER A 112 6.92 -7.50 -8.84
N ARG A 113 6.82 -6.24 -8.39
CA ARG A 113 5.78 -5.78 -7.45
C ARG A 113 4.40 -5.81 -8.08
N GLY A 114 4.26 -5.27 -9.30
CA GLY A 114 3.00 -5.35 -10.05
C GLY A 114 2.61 -6.80 -10.37
N ARG A 115 3.58 -7.65 -10.72
CA ARG A 115 3.31 -9.09 -10.93
C ARG A 115 2.79 -9.76 -9.66
N LEU A 116 3.42 -9.49 -8.51
CA LEU A 116 2.99 -10.02 -7.22
C LEU A 116 1.57 -9.54 -6.87
N LEU A 117 1.31 -8.24 -7.02
CA LEU A 117 -0.01 -7.66 -6.74
C LEU A 117 -1.11 -8.30 -7.60
N ARG A 118 -0.85 -8.55 -8.89
CA ARG A 118 -1.80 -9.25 -9.77
C ARG A 118 -2.13 -10.64 -9.29
N HIS A 119 -1.10 -11.40 -8.90
CA HIS A 119 -1.33 -12.72 -8.37
C HIS A 119 -2.13 -12.67 -7.06
N LEU A 120 -1.84 -11.71 -6.17
CA LEU A 120 -2.57 -11.55 -4.91
C LEU A 120 -4.04 -11.20 -5.15
N LEU A 121 -4.31 -10.27 -6.06
CA LEU A 121 -5.67 -9.89 -6.48
C LEU A 121 -6.43 -11.07 -7.09
N ALA A 122 -5.79 -11.88 -7.92
CA ALA A 122 -6.39 -13.07 -8.50
C ALA A 122 -6.70 -14.13 -7.43
N ALA A 123 -5.76 -14.41 -6.53
CA ALA A 123 -5.94 -15.36 -5.44
C ALA A 123 -7.04 -14.91 -4.45
N ALA A 124 -7.14 -13.60 -4.18
CA ALA A 124 -8.17 -13.02 -3.34
C ALA A 124 -9.61 -13.24 -3.85
N GLN A 125 -9.81 -13.58 -5.13
CA GLN A 125 -11.15 -13.92 -5.64
C GLN A 125 -11.67 -15.27 -5.13
N LEU A 126 -10.77 -16.14 -4.65
CA LEU A 126 -11.10 -17.49 -4.19
C LEU A 126 -10.81 -17.70 -2.69
N ASP A 127 -10.12 -16.76 -2.05
CA ASP A 127 -9.72 -16.81 -0.64
C ASP A 127 -10.26 -15.59 0.11
N GLU A 128 -11.28 -15.81 0.93
CA GLU A 128 -11.94 -14.79 1.76
C GLU A 128 -10.98 -14.11 2.75
N GLN A 129 -10.04 -14.86 3.33
CA GLN A 129 -9.10 -14.30 4.29
C GLN A 129 -8.09 -13.39 3.60
N LEU A 130 -7.61 -13.79 2.43
CA LEU A 130 -6.75 -12.95 1.60
C LEU A 130 -7.50 -11.72 1.09
N ARG A 131 -8.75 -11.87 0.64
CA ARG A 131 -9.62 -10.76 0.21
C ARG A 131 -9.78 -9.72 1.31
N ARG A 132 -10.05 -10.19 2.54
CA ARG A 132 -10.15 -9.33 3.72
C ARG A 132 -8.84 -8.63 4.03
N ALA A 133 -7.72 -9.35 4.06
CA ALA A 133 -6.40 -8.76 4.29
C ALA A 133 -6.02 -7.73 3.21
N PHE A 134 -6.42 -7.97 1.96
CA PHE A 134 -6.22 -7.04 0.85
C PHE A 134 -7.04 -5.75 1.02
N TRP A 135 -8.30 -5.88 1.43
CA TRP A 135 -9.14 -4.72 1.73
C TRP A 135 -8.56 -3.90 2.88
N GLU A 136 -8.42 -4.51 4.06
CA GLU A 136 -8.08 -3.84 5.32
C GLU A 136 -6.68 -3.20 5.29
N ASN A 137 -5.70 -3.87 4.67
CA ASN A 137 -4.31 -3.42 4.75
C ASN A 137 -3.83 -2.67 3.50
N TRP A 138 -4.58 -2.71 2.40
CA TRP A 138 -4.16 -2.09 1.14
C TRP A 138 -5.18 -1.12 0.54
N ILE A 139 -6.42 -1.53 0.34
CA ILE A 139 -7.41 -0.66 -0.31
C ILE A 139 -7.96 0.38 0.67
N GLU A 140 -8.49 -0.06 1.81
CA GLU A 140 -9.23 0.79 2.74
C GLU A 140 -8.42 1.98 3.27
N PRO A 141 -7.16 1.83 3.72
CA PRO A 141 -6.40 2.97 4.25
C PRO A 141 -6.24 4.10 3.23
N ARG A 142 -5.99 3.74 1.96
CA ARG A 142 -5.83 4.69 0.85
C ARG A 142 -7.16 5.30 0.43
N ARG A 143 -8.27 4.55 0.51
CA ARG A 143 -9.60 5.09 0.24
C ARG A 143 -10.02 6.12 1.29
N VAL A 144 -9.84 5.80 2.56
CA VAL A 144 -10.16 6.71 3.67
C VAL A 144 -9.34 8.02 3.55
N GLN A 145 -8.04 7.92 3.30
CA GLN A 145 -7.18 9.10 3.12
C GLN A 145 -7.59 9.93 1.88
N GLY A 146 -7.81 9.29 0.73
CA GLY A 146 -8.21 9.95 -0.50
C GLY A 146 -9.58 10.63 -0.40
N GLN A 147 -10.55 9.99 0.25
CA GLN A 147 -11.86 10.60 0.48
C GLN A 147 -11.77 11.83 1.36
N ALA A 148 -10.97 11.81 2.42
CA ALA A 148 -10.77 12.97 3.27
C ALA A 148 -10.21 14.17 2.48
N LEU A 149 -9.32 13.93 1.52
CA LEU A 149 -8.79 14.96 0.61
C LEU A 149 -9.86 15.50 -0.34
N LEU A 150 -10.66 14.61 -0.93
CA LEU A 150 -11.75 14.99 -1.83
C LEU A 150 -12.83 15.81 -1.12
N ILE A 151 -13.15 15.48 0.14
CA ILE A 151 -14.09 16.26 0.96
C ILE A 151 -13.55 17.69 1.16
N ARG A 152 -12.29 17.85 1.57
CA ARG A 152 -11.66 19.17 1.72
C ARG A 152 -11.63 19.96 0.41
N ALA A 153 -11.35 19.30 -0.71
CA ALA A 153 -11.35 19.93 -2.03
C ALA A 153 -12.76 20.42 -2.43
N ARG A 154 -13.81 19.67 -2.10
CA ARG A 154 -15.20 20.10 -2.28
C ARG A 154 -15.54 21.33 -1.44
N GLU A 155 -15.10 21.37 -0.18
CA GLU A 155 -15.30 22.52 0.71
C GLU A 155 -14.62 23.79 0.17
N ARG A 156 -13.46 23.64 -0.50
CA ARG A 156 -12.77 24.72 -1.22
C ARG A 156 -13.39 25.09 -2.58
N GLY A 157 -14.41 24.37 -3.02
CA GLY A 157 -15.08 24.62 -4.30
C GLY A 157 -14.35 24.09 -5.53
N GLU A 158 -13.31 23.25 -5.36
CA GLU A 158 -12.58 22.63 -6.47
C GLU A 158 -13.39 21.52 -7.17
N LEU A 159 -14.40 20.97 -6.50
CA LEU A 159 -15.26 19.90 -6.99
C LEU A 159 -16.73 20.32 -6.95
N GLU A 160 -17.49 19.90 -7.96
CA GLU A 160 -18.95 20.04 -7.94
C GLU A 160 -19.58 19.34 -6.73
N PRO A 161 -20.53 19.98 -6.01
CA PRO A 161 -21.12 19.41 -4.80
C PRO A 161 -21.81 18.06 -4.99
N GLY A 162 -22.37 17.81 -6.18
CA GLY A 162 -23.13 16.60 -6.51
C GLY A 162 -22.30 15.38 -6.91
N ILE A 163 -20.97 15.49 -6.99
CA ILE A 163 -20.12 14.36 -7.39
C ILE A 163 -20.18 13.25 -6.34
N ASN A 164 -20.28 12.00 -6.77
CA ASN A 164 -20.08 10.88 -5.86
C ASN A 164 -18.57 10.61 -5.70
N LEU A 165 -18.01 10.89 -4.52
CA LEU A 165 -16.58 10.75 -4.25
C LEU A 165 -16.11 9.29 -4.26
N GLU A 166 -16.98 8.35 -3.92
CA GLU A 166 -16.66 6.91 -3.99
C GLU A 166 -16.46 6.47 -5.44
N VAL A 167 -17.37 6.89 -6.31
CA VAL A 167 -17.31 6.60 -7.74
C VAL A 167 -16.10 7.29 -8.38
N LEU A 168 -15.78 8.50 -7.95
CA LEU A 168 -14.58 9.21 -8.41
C LEU A 168 -13.29 8.41 -8.09
N MET A 169 -13.21 7.86 -6.87
CA MET A 169 -12.10 6.99 -6.46
C MET A 169 -12.06 5.69 -7.27
N ASP A 170 -13.22 5.10 -7.56
CA ASP A 170 -13.31 3.89 -8.39
C ASP A 170 -12.89 4.14 -9.84
N MET A 171 -13.22 5.30 -10.41
CA MET A 171 -12.78 5.69 -11.75
C MET A 171 -11.25 5.81 -11.82
N LEU A 172 -10.62 6.43 -10.82
CA LEU A 172 -9.18 6.62 -10.76
C LEU A 172 -8.43 5.30 -10.57
N PHE A 173 -8.66 4.62 -9.45
CA PHE A 173 -7.87 3.43 -9.10
C PHE A 173 -8.37 2.19 -9.83
N GLY A 174 -9.66 2.09 -10.13
CA GLY A 174 -10.22 1.00 -10.92
C GLY A 174 -9.61 0.94 -12.32
N ALA A 175 -9.36 2.09 -12.97
CA ALA A 175 -8.67 2.13 -14.26
C ALA A 175 -7.23 1.59 -14.18
N VAL A 176 -6.50 1.95 -13.12
CA VAL A 176 -5.16 1.42 -12.84
C VAL A 176 -5.21 -0.09 -12.62
N TYR A 177 -6.11 -0.59 -11.77
CA TYR A 177 -6.26 -2.03 -11.51
C TYR A 177 -6.71 -2.80 -12.75
N TYR A 178 -7.61 -2.24 -13.56
CA TYR A 178 -8.06 -2.86 -14.80
C TYR A 178 -6.90 -3.08 -15.77
N ARG A 179 -6.09 -2.04 -16.03
CA ARG A 179 -4.93 -2.14 -16.92
C ARG A 179 -3.78 -2.96 -16.34
N LEU A 180 -3.65 -2.96 -15.01
CA LEU A 180 -2.74 -3.88 -14.31
C LEU A 180 -3.14 -5.33 -14.58
N MET A 181 -4.40 -5.69 -14.29
CA MET A 181 -4.92 -7.07 -14.40
C MET A 181 -5.01 -7.56 -15.85
N ILE A 182 -5.34 -6.67 -16.78
CA ILE A 182 -5.42 -6.95 -18.21
C ILE A 182 -4.41 -6.03 -18.90
N PRO A 183 -3.15 -6.46 -19.09
CA PRO A 183 -2.08 -5.62 -19.64
C PRO A 183 -2.20 -5.48 -21.17
N TYR A 184 -3.33 -4.96 -21.64
CA TYR A 184 -3.58 -4.72 -23.07
C TYR A 184 -2.83 -3.51 -23.61
N ALA A 185 -2.32 -2.64 -22.73
CA ALA A 185 -1.52 -1.47 -23.07
C ALA A 185 -0.72 -0.96 -21.85
N ALA A 186 0.21 -0.02 -22.09
CA ALA A 186 1.15 0.44 -21.08
C ALA A 186 0.48 1.07 -19.85
N LEU A 187 0.96 0.73 -18.66
CA LEU A 187 0.61 1.38 -17.40
C LEU A 187 1.78 2.28 -17.01
N ASP A 188 1.74 3.53 -17.46
CA ASP A 188 2.84 4.51 -17.37
C ASP A 188 2.35 5.91 -16.99
N ALA A 189 3.27 6.88 -16.91
CA ALA A 189 2.95 8.27 -16.57
C ALA A 189 2.00 8.94 -17.59
N ALA A 190 2.13 8.63 -18.88
CA ALA A 190 1.25 9.18 -19.90
C ALA A 190 -0.21 8.72 -19.71
N PHE A 191 -0.40 7.47 -19.28
CA PHE A 191 -1.72 6.99 -18.86
C PHE A 191 -2.25 7.71 -17.62
N ALA A 192 -1.40 7.93 -16.60
CA ALA A 192 -1.79 8.69 -15.42
C ALA A 192 -2.30 10.08 -15.79
N ASP A 193 -1.57 10.78 -16.67
CA ASP A 193 -1.92 12.12 -17.11
C ASP A 193 -3.28 12.16 -17.79
N GLN A 194 -3.50 11.28 -18.76
CA GLN A 194 -4.76 11.18 -19.50
C GLN A 194 -5.92 10.81 -18.57
N LEU A 195 -5.71 9.87 -17.65
CA LEU A 195 -6.74 9.45 -16.70
C LEU A 195 -7.18 10.63 -15.82
N ILE A 196 -6.24 11.39 -15.27
CA ILE A 196 -6.53 12.54 -14.41
C ILE A 196 -7.25 13.62 -15.19
N GLU A 197 -6.81 13.94 -16.40
CA GLU A 197 -7.47 14.93 -17.24
C GLU A 197 -8.92 14.54 -17.52
N GLN A 198 -9.18 13.28 -17.92
CA GLN A 198 -10.54 12.81 -18.22
C GLN A 198 -11.44 12.78 -16.99
N VAL A 199 -10.90 12.34 -15.86
CA VAL A 199 -11.67 12.27 -14.61
C VAL A 199 -11.99 13.67 -14.10
N PHE A 200 -11.01 14.56 -14.01
CA PHE A 200 -11.23 15.88 -13.40
C PHE A 200 -11.85 16.91 -14.35
N ALA A 201 -11.70 16.79 -15.68
CA ALA A 201 -12.38 17.66 -16.65
C ALA A 201 -13.91 17.59 -16.52
N ASN A 202 -14.45 16.44 -16.12
CA ASN A 202 -15.88 16.23 -15.92
C ASN A 202 -16.37 16.66 -14.52
N THR A 203 -15.44 16.99 -13.61
CA THR A 203 -15.76 17.39 -12.23
C THR A 203 -15.64 18.88 -11.97
N ALA A 204 -14.99 19.62 -12.87
CA ALA A 204 -14.83 21.05 -12.77
C ALA A 204 -16.17 21.74 -13.04
N ARG A 205 -16.47 22.79 -12.27
CA ARG A 205 -17.67 23.62 -12.51
C ARG A 205 -17.70 24.09 -13.95
N ARG A 206 -18.73 23.68 -14.69
CA ARG A 206 -19.06 24.34 -15.95
C ARG A 206 -19.65 25.69 -15.56
N CYS A 207 -18.87 26.77 -15.67
CA CYS A 207 -19.46 28.09 -15.75
C CYS A 207 -20.33 28.12 -16.99
N SER A 208 -21.63 27.94 -16.84
CA SER A 208 -22.59 28.27 -17.90
C SER A 208 -22.35 29.73 -18.28
N PRO A 209 -22.12 30.06 -19.56
CA PRO A 209 -22.12 31.45 -19.97
C PRO A 209 -23.53 31.99 -19.68
N THR A 210 -23.63 32.97 -18.77
CA THR A 210 -24.86 33.72 -18.55
C THR A 210 -25.36 34.20 -19.89
N SER A 211 -26.49 33.67 -20.35
CA SER A 211 -27.21 34.21 -21.49
C SER A 211 -27.51 35.68 -21.16
N VAL A 212 -26.75 36.59 -21.75
CA VAL A 212 -27.15 37.99 -21.81
C VAL A 212 -28.34 38.00 -22.75
N GLU A 213 -29.54 38.11 -22.19
CA GLU A 213 -30.72 38.57 -22.92
C GLU A 213 -30.37 39.94 -23.49
N ILE A 214 -29.97 39.95 -24.77
CA ILE A 214 -29.91 41.16 -25.56
C ILE A 214 -31.36 41.42 -25.98
N ASP A 215 -32.05 42.20 -25.15
CA ASP A 215 -33.29 42.87 -25.55
C ASP A 215 -32.90 43.97 -26.55
N LEU A 216 -33.36 43.83 -27.79
CA LEU A 216 -33.22 44.82 -28.85
C LEU A 216 -34.63 45.18 -29.36
N PRO A 217 -34.81 46.43 -29.82
CA PRO A 217 -35.89 47.34 -29.42
C PRO A 217 -37.27 47.08 -30.03
#